data_AF-A0A8C5N7M2-F1
#
_entry.id   AF-A0A8C5N7M2-F1
#
_cell.length_a   1.000
_cell.length_b   1.000
_cell.length_c   1.000
_cell.angle_alpha   90.00
_cell.angle_beta   90.00
_cell.angle_gamma   90.00
#
_symmetry.space_group_name_H-M   'P 1'
#
loop_
_entity.id
_entity.type
_entity.pdbx_description
1 polymer ?
#
loop_
_entity_poly.entity_id
_entity_poly.type
_entity_poly.pdbx_seq_one_letter_code
_entity_poly.pdbx_strand_id
1 'polypeptide(L)'
;MAQKQMKPDKLCCSVCLGLLKDPVTLPCGHSFCLSCVNKQWDEEDWVGLYSCSQCTQTFSPRPAVVKNVLLAELVEVMKNTGSLTVAGTGRKDVTCDFCMGEKQTAVKFCLQCLVYYCEEHLQPHYGSDAFGKHKLVNTSERFQETYGSHHSECTTKNGDPGLASAVYDIFRKSTDHQLEEKENELMLLQQEEQAINVFADEAVANSEKILAELIPVIRKKYAEVKTHIRSKQRSELSRVRKLQRKLKQEVDKLTSKTSELQLLQHKRELTQKTLNDSAALSMTNEYFEDVSVAVSEVRNKVQDLLRDNLAQFIQPKAYPNGLLPLAEPKTRNEFLEYACVTTLNENTADSWITIPSRQKAKRWDGNRFASHHPDMFTDFPQILCRESLTGRCYWEVEFSANEGFIAVVYKDISRSGDESVFGNNDKSWALECFHNGYEFRHNKIRTPVSGPVSSRVGVYLDHSAGVLSFLSVSGSDVTPLHRIQTIFTQPLCPGVALFGNGIIATFCIIGKP
;
A
#
# COMPACT_ATOMS: atom_id res chain seq x y z
N MET A 1 54.07 27.48 -10.52
CA MET A 1 53.38 26.48 -9.67
C MET A 1 54.32 25.31 -9.47
N ALA A 2 54.38 24.71 -8.27
CA ALA A 2 55.34 23.64 -7.99
C ALA A 2 54.99 22.36 -8.77
N GLN A 3 55.91 21.90 -9.63
CA GLN A 3 55.78 20.58 -10.27
C GLN A 3 55.86 19.49 -9.20
N LYS A 4 54.73 18.87 -8.92
CA LYS A 4 54.61 17.76 -7.98
C LYS A 4 55.15 16.50 -8.66
N GLN A 5 56.47 16.30 -8.58
CA GLN A 5 57.16 15.12 -9.14
C GLN A 5 56.38 13.84 -8.80
N MET A 6 56.05 13.05 -9.82
CA MET A 6 55.50 11.71 -9.60
C MET A 6 56.57 10.86 -8.93
N LYS A 7 56.32 10.46 -7.68
CA LYS A 7 57.15 9.49 -6.98
C LYS A 7 57.03 8.13 -7.69
N PRO A 8 58.15 7.47 -8.07
CA PRO A 8 58.13 6.15 -8.72
C PRO A 8 57.35 5.09 -7.94
N ASP A 9 57.29 5.23 -6.62
CA ASP A 9 56.52 4.43 -5.65
C ASP A 9 55.04 4.20 -6.08
N LYS A 10 54.46 5.12 -6.88
CA LYS A 10 53.07 5.01 -7.37
C LYS A 10 52.84 3.98 -8.48
N LEU A 11 53.91 3.45 -9.09
CA LEU A 11 53.82 2.47 -10.19
C LEU A 11 54.32 1.07 -9.77
N CYS A 12 54.49 0.85 -8.46
CA CYS A 12 54.80 -0.43 -7.86
C CYS A 12 53.55 -1.07 -7.26
N CYS A 13 53.40 -2.39 -7.42
CA CYS A 13 52.34 -3.15 -6.76
C CYS A 13 52.70 -3.36 -5.28
N SER A 14 51.84 -2.99 -4.33
CA SER A 14 52.13 -3.21 -2.90
C SER A 14 52.15 -4.69 -2.46
N VAL A 15 51.68 -5.62 -3.31
CA VAL A 15 51.62 -7.05 -3.01
C VAL A 15 52.91 -7.76 -3.41
N CYS A 16 53.40 -7.57 -4.66
CA CYS A 16 54.66 -8.16 -5.12
C CYS A 16 55.87 -7.22 -5.02
N LEU A 17 55.67 -5.96 -4.63
CA LEU A 17 56.67 -4.88 -4.50
C LEU A 17 57.46 -4.53 -5.78
N GLY A 18 57.12 -5.16 -6.92
CA GLY A 18 57.66 -4.86 -8.23
C GLY A 18 56.80 -3.88 -9.04
N LEU A 19 57.34 -3.40 -10.17
CA LEU A 19 56.60 -2.61 -11.16
C LEU A 19 55.33 -3.36 -11.62
N LEU A 20 54.21 -2.61 -11.73
CA LEU A 20 52.90 -3.16 -12.08
C LEU A 20 52.95 -3.92 -13.42
N LYS A 21 52.62 -5.21 -13.40
CA LYS A 21 52.40 -6.04 -14.59
C LYS A 21 50.89 -6.25 -14.76
N ASP A 22 50.38 -5.86 -15.93
CA ASP A 22 48.95 -5.81 -16.22
C ASP A 22 48.17 -5.09 -15.08
N PRO A 23 48.46 -3.79 -14.86
CA PRO A 23 47.88 -3.03 -13.76
C PRO A 23 46.35 -3.06 -13.81
N VAL A 24 45.73 -3.25 -12.65
CA VAL A 24 44.30 -3.00 -12.40
C VAL A 24 44.15 -1.90 -11.37
N THR A 25 43.06 -1.16 -11.41
CA THR A 25 42.72 -0.14 -10.40
C THR A 25 41.42 -0.55 -9.71
N LEU A 26 41.44 -0.65 -8.39
CA LEU A 26 40.25 -0.95 -7.59
C LEU A 26 39.34 0.30 -7.46
N PRO A 27 38.05 0.15 -7.11
CA PRO A 27 37.16 1.30 -6.87
C PRO A 27 37.65 2.27 -5.77
N CYS A 28 38.55 1.82 -4.88
CA CYS A 28 39.21 2.66 -3.88
C CYS A 28 40.40 3.49 -4.44
N GLY A 29 40.69 3.42 -5.74
CA GLY A 29 41.76 4.14 -6.42
C GLY A 29 43.16 3.52 -6.33
N HIS A 30 43.35 2.46 -5.52
CA HIS A 30 44.63 1.76 -5.41
C HIS A 30 44.84 0.78 -6.58
N SER A 31 46.09 0.68 -7.05
CA SER A 31 46.46 -0.13 -8.22
C SER A 31 47.44 -1.26 -7.91
N PHE A 32 47.25 -2.38 -8.60
CA PHE A 32 47.93 -3.65 -8.36
C PHE A 32 48.15 -4.41 -9.66
N CYS A 33 49.00 -5.44 -9.68
CA CYS A 33 49.03 -6.39 -10.79
C CYS A 33 47.73 -7.21 -10.80
N LEU A 34 47.12 -7.46 -11.96
CA LEU A 34 45.92 -8.31 -12.11
C LEU A 34 46.07 -9.66 -11.40
N SER A 35 47.24 -10.31 -11.53
CA SER A 35 47.55 -11.58 -10.89
C SER A 35 47.66 -11.51 -9.37
N CYS A 36 48.08 -10.36 -8.82
CA CYS A 36 48.26 -10.18 -7.38
C CYS A 36 46.92 -9.97 -6.66
N VAL A 37 46.03 -9.16 -7.26
CA VAL A 37 44.66 -8.96 -6.73
C VAL A 37 43.85 -10.23 -6.82
N ASN A 38 43.87 -10.93 -7.96
CA ASN A 38 43.14 -12.19 -8.07
C ASN A 38 43.66 -13.23 -7.07
N LYS A 39 44.98 -13.46 -6.99
CA LYS A 39 45.52 -14.41 -6.01
C LYS A 39 45.10 -14.11 -4.56
N GLN A 40 45.14 -12.83 -4.15
CA GLN A 40 44.71 -12.45 -2.79
C GLN A 40 43.21 -12.75 -2.56
N TRP A 41 42.36 -12.42 -3.52
CA TRP A 41 40.92 -12.64 -3.43
C TRP A 41 40.51 -14.12 -3.56
N ASP A 42 41.22 -14.90 -4.37
CA ASP A 42 40.99 -16.33 -4.56
C ASP A 42 41.43 -17.14 -3.31
N GLU A 43 42.31 -16.58 -2.46
CA GLU A 43 42.67 -17.11 -1.13
C GLU A 43 41.68 -16.67 -0.02
N GLU A 44 40.96 -15.55 -0.19
CA GLU A 44 39.96 -14.99 0.73
C GLU A 44 38.50 -15.47 0.44
N ASP A 45 38.30 -16.29 -0.61
CA ASP A 45 37.00 -16.54 -1.28
C ASP A 45 35.90 -17.18 -0.40
N TRP A 46 36.26 -17.74 0.77
CA TRP A 46 35.31 -18.39 1.70
C TRP A 46 34.40 -17.43 2.47
N VAL A 47 34.68 -16.12 2.47
CA VAL A 47 33.90 -15.09 3.20
C VAL A 47 32.96 -14.29 2.27
N GLY A 48 33.18 -14.33 0.95
CA GLY A 48 32.43 -13.51 -0.02
C GLY A 48 32.64 -11.99 0.11
N LEU A 49 33.71 -11.59 0.83
CA LEU A 49 34.00 -10.21 1.21
C LEU A 49 35.44 -9.87 0.80
N TYR A 50 35.60 -9.06 -0.23
CA TYR A 50 36.90 -8.87 -0.90
C TYR A 50 37.59 -7.61 -0.41
N SER A 51 38.83 -7.72 0.09
CA SER A 51 39.53 -6.59 0.71
C SER A 51 40.60 -5.95 -0.19
N CYS A 52 40.84 -4.64 -0.02
CA CYS A 52 42.01 -3.96 -0.58
C CYS A 52 43.17 -4.01 0.41
N SER A 53 44.29 -4.63 0.03
CA SER A 53 45.47 -4.77 0.92
C SER A 53 46.23 -3.47 1.22
N GLN A 54 45.92 -2.35 0.55
CA GLN A 54 46.49 -1.03 0.88
C GLN A 54 45.65 -0.19 1.85
N CYS A 55 44.31 -0.25 1.77
CA CYS A 55 43.42 0.60 2.58
C CYS A 55 42.37 -0.15 3.39
N THR A 56 42.37 -1.49 3.37
CA THR A 56 41.42 -2.39 4.04
C THR A 56 39.94 -2.22 3.63
N GLN A 57 39.63 -1.36 2.65
CA GLN A 57 38.27 -1.21 2.14
C GLN A 57 37.76 -2.53 1.54
N THR A 58 36.54 -2.90 1.92
CA THR A 58 35.89 -4.15 1.54
C THR A 58 34.87 -3.94 0.42
N PHE A 59 34.72 -4.94 -0.44
CA PHE A 59 33.77 -4.95 -1.56
C PHE A 59 32.91 -6.21 -1.54
N SER A 60 31.62 -6.06 -1.82
CA SER A 60 30.67 -7.15 -2.08
C SER A 60 29.59 -6.63 -3.03
N PRO A 61 29.33 -7.26 -4.20
CA PRO A 61 30.01 -8.44 -4.74
C PRO A 61 31.46 -8.17 -5.19
N ARG A 62 32.16 -9.20 -5.70
CA ARG A 62 33.54 -9.09 -6.24
C ARG A 62 33.61 -8.02 -7.34
N PRO A 63 34.45 -6.99 -7.23
CA PRO A 63 34.61 -6.00 -8.29
C PRO A 63 35.15 -6.62 -9.58
N ALA A 64 34.57 -6.24 -10.72
CA ALA A 64 35.15 -6.57 -12.03
C ALA A 64 36.45 -5.77 -12.23
N VAL A 65 37.59 -6.46 -12.22
CA VAL A 65 38.92 -5.85 -12.39
C VAL A 65 39.43 -6.03 -13.82
N VAL A 66 39.54 -4.91 -14.55
CA VAL A 66 40.02 -4.86 -15.94
C VAL A 66 41.37 -4.15 -15.99
N LYS A 67 42.24 -4.55 -16.94
CA LYS A 67 43.56 -3.94 -17.13
C LYS A 67 43.43 -2.46 -17.47
N ASN A 68 44.06 -1.62 -16.64
CA ASN A 68 44.24 -0.19 -16.87
C ASN A 68 45.34 0.02 -17.92
N VAL A 69 44.93 0.30 -19.16
CA VAL A 69 45.83 0.45 -20.31
C VAL A 69 46.84 1.59 -20.11
N LEU A 70 46.40 2.72 -19.54
CA LEU A 70 47.25 3.90 -19.31
C LEU A 70 48.36 3.63 -18.29
N LEU A 71 48.06 2.92 -17.21
CA LEU A 71 49.08 2.50 -16.25
C LEU A 71 50.05 1.47 -16.86
N ALA A 72 49.59 0.64 -17.81
CA ALA A 72 50.46 -0.31 -18.50
C ALA A 72 51.47 0.42 -19.41
N GLU A 73 50.99 1.39 -20.20
CA GLU A 73 51.83 2.25 -21.04
C GLU A 73 52.85 3.06 -20.22
N LEU A 74 52.43 3.66 -19.10
CA LEU A 74 53.34 4.39 -18.19
C LEU A 74 54.46 3.48 -17.63
N VAL A 75 54.15 2.23 -17.30
CA VAL A 75 55.15 1.26 -16.84
C VAL A 75 56.08 0.82 -17.98
N GLU A 76 55.62 0.74 -19.22
CA GLU A 76 56.48 0.45 -20.38
C GLU A 76 57.43 1.61 -20.69
N VAL A 77 56.96 2.87 -20.61
CA VAL A 77 57.83 4.06 -20.72
C VAL A 77 58.92 4.06 -19.65
N MET A 78 58.61 3.67 -18.40
CA MET A 78 59.62 3.51 -17.34
C MET A 78 60.62 2.38 -17.60
N LYS A 79 60.19 1.25 -18.17
CA LYS A 79 61.08 0.12 -18.51
C LYS A 79 62.05 0.49 -19.65
N ASN A 80 61.56 1.22 -20.65
CA ASN A 80 62.32 1.54 -21.86
C ASN A 80 63.33 2.69 -21.68
N THR A 81 63.25 3.46 -20.59
CA THR A 81 64.14 4.60 -20.30
C THR A 81 65.39 4.25 -19.47
N GLY A 82 65.69 2.95 -19.27
CA GLY A 82 67.02 2.50 -18.86
C GLY A 82 67.42 2.72 -17.39
N SER A 83 66.49 3.08 -16.50
CA SER A 83 66.77 3.30 -15.07
C SER A 83 66.92 2.00 -14.24
N LEU A 84 67.62 1.00 -14.79
CA LEU A 84 67.93 -0.27 -14.13
C LEU A 84 69.36 -0.71 -14.48
N THR A 85 70.29 -0.58 -13.52
CA THR A 85 71.58 -1.28 -13.53
C THR A 85 71.69 -2.16 -12.30
N VAL A 86 72.10 -3.41 -12.50
CA VAL A 86 72.28 -4.39 -11.43
C VAL A 86 73.65 -4.18 -10.77
N ALA A 87 73.68 -3.65 -9.54
CA ALA A 87 74.91 -3.59 -8.74
C ALA A 87 74.63 -3.50 -7.22
N GLY A 88 75.00 -4.56 -6.50
CA GLY A 88 75.70 -4.50 -5.21
C GLY A 88 75.10 -3.74 -4.01
N THR A 89 74.64 -4.52 -3.01
CA THR A 89 74.73 -4.24 -1.56
C THR A 89 74.07 -2.96 -1.00
N GLY A 90 72.96 -3.13 -0.27
CA GLY A 90 72.41 -2.10 0.62
C GLY A 90 71.16 -2.59 1.36
N ARG A 91 71.32 -3.35 2.46
CA ARG A 91 70.20 -3.75 3.32
C ARG A 91 69.59 -2.52 4.00
N LYS A 92 68.25 -2.43 4.01
CA LYS A 92 67.52 -1.58 4.96
C LYS A 92 67.06 -2.47 6.11
N ASP A 93 67.64 -2.25 7.28
CA ASP A 93 67.35 -3.06 8.46
C ASP A 93 65.95 -2.74 9.01
N VAL A 94 65.18 -3.80 9.29
CA VAL A 94 63.83 -3.70 9.88
C VAL A 94 63.97 -3.49 11.38
N THR A 95 63.09 -2.70 11.99
CA THR A 95 63.15 -2.38 13.44
C THR A 95 62.19 -3.22 14.28
N CYS A 96 62.45 -3.33 15.58
CA CYS A 96 61.63 -4.10 16.51
C CYS A 96 60.32 -3.38 16.89
N ASP A 97 59.26 -4.16 17.04
CA ASP A 97 57.92 -3.65 17.37
C ASP A 97 57.71 -3.37 18.87
N PHE A 98 58.53 -3.97 19.74
CA PHE A 98 58.35 -3.95 21.20
C PHE A 98 59.24 -2.95 21.96
N CYS A 99 60.24 -2.36 21.30
CA CYS A 99 61.10 -1.33 21.92
C CYS A 99 60.29 -0.08 22.28
N MET A 100 60.18 0.23 23.57
CA MET A 100 59.64 1.51 24.06
C MET A 100 60.73 2.58 24.12
N GLY A 101 60.97 3.27 23.00
CA GLY A 101 62.00 4.31 22.86
C GLY A 101 62.65 4.28 21.48
N GLU A 102 63.97 4.46 21.43
CA GLU A 102 64.75 4.20 20.22
C GLU A 102 64.61 2.73 19.79
N LYS A 103 64.16 2.51 18.55
CA LYS A 103 63.87 1.16 18.07
C LYS A 103 65.14 0.44 17.61
N GLN A 104 65.45 -0.66 18.28
CA GLN A 104 66.55 -1.57 17.90
C GLN A 104 66.24 -2.31 16.60
N THR A 105 67.29 -2.70 15.86
CA THR A 105 67.18 -3.57 14.68
C THR A 105 66.61 -4.94 15.06
N ALA A 106 65.68 -5.44 14.25
CA ALA A 106 65.08 -6.76 14.42
C ALA A 106 65.89 -7.87 13.74
N VAL A 107 66.14 -8.93 14.51
CA VAL A 107 66.88 -10.13 14.09
C VAL A 107 65.96 -11.25 13.61
N LYS A 108 64.74 -11.33 14.15
CA LYS A 108 63.77 -12.39 13.86
C LYS A 108 62.36 -11.84 13.65
N PHE A 109 61.61 -12.53 12.79
CA PHE A 109 60.18 -12.34 12.61
C PHE A 109 59.44 -13.63 13.01
N CYS A 110 58.36 -13.51 13.77
CA CYS A 110 57.49 -14.63 14.11
C CYS A 110 56.35 -14.77 13.10
N LEU A 111 56.28 -15.89 12.39
CA LEU A 111 55.25 -16.13 11.37
C LEU A 111 53.83 -16.21 11.96
N GLN A 112 53.68 -16.56 13.24
CA GLN A 112 52.39 -16.68 13.92
C GLN A 112 51.96 -15.36 14.58
N CYS A 113 52.88 -14.63 15.22
CA CYS A 113 52.55 -13.36 15.88
C CYS A 113 52.60 -12.15 14.91
N LEU A 114 53.16 -12.33 13.71
CA LEU A 114 53.32 -11.32 12.66
C LEU A 114 54.08 -10.04 13.07
N VAL A 115 55.06 -10.19 13.97
CA VAL A 115 55.85 -9.08 14.56
C VAL A 115 57.36 -9.35 14.54
N TYR A 116 58.14 -8.27 14.61
CA TYR A 116 59.60 -8.22 14.54
C TYR A 116 60.24 -8.01 15.93
N TYR A 117 61.23 -8.85 16.25
CA TYR A 117 61.94 -8.85 17.52
C TYR A 117 63.42 -8.50 17.35
N CYS A 118 63.95 -7.59 18.19
CA CYS A 118 65.37 -7.52 18.48
C CYS A 118 65.76 -8.62 19.49
N GLU A 119 67.06 -8.85 19.69
CA GLU A 119 67.58 -9.95 20.51
C GLU A 119 67.04 -9.95 21.96
N GLU A 120 66.85 -8.76 22.55
CA GLU A 120 66.30 -8.60 23.91
C GLU A 120 64.81 -8.99 23.99
N HIS A 121 63.98 -8.44 23.10
CA HIS A 121 62.55 -8.72 23.06
C HIS A 121 62.22 -10.14 22.55
N LEU A 122 63.21 -10.85 22.00
CA LEU A 122 63.08 -12.24 21.58
C LEU A 122 63.20 -13.23 22.76
N GLN A 123 63.91 -12.88 23.85
CA GLN A 123 64.10 -13.81 24.98
C GLN A 123 62.78 -14.27 25.65
N PRO A 124 61.78 -13.39 25.91
CA PRO A 124 60.48 -13.81 26.43
C PRO A 124 59.70 -14.75 25.49
N HIS A 125 59.97 -14.69 24.18
CA HIS A 125 59.35 -15.56 23.19
C HIS A 125 59.97 -16.98 23.18
N TYR A 126 61.24 -17.13 23.58
CA TYR A 126 61.83 -18.44 23.84
C TYR A 126 61.47 -19.01 25.21
N GLY A 127 61.35 -18.16 26.23
CA GLY A 127 61.07 -18.58 27.62
C GLY A 127 59.61 -18.86 27.97
N SER A 128 58.69 -18.81 26.99
CA SER A 128 57.25 -19.00 27.21
C SER A 128 56.75 -20.29 26.55
N ASP A 129 56.18 -21.20 27.34
CA ASP A 129 55.55 -22.44 26.86
C ASP A 129 54.43 -22.19 25.84
N ALA A 130 53.80 -21.00 25.87
CA ALA A 130 52.78 -20.61 24.91
C ALA A 130 53.36 -20.27 23.51
N PHE A 131 54.63 -19.85 23.42
CA PHE A 131 55.24 -19.35 22.19
C PHE A 131 56.38 -20.23 21.64
N GLY A 132 56.87 -21.21 22.42
CA GLY A 132 57.94 -22.12 22.01
C GLY A 132 57.66 -22.97 20.75
N LYS A 133 56.41 -23.03 20.26
CA LYS A 133 56.02 -23.71 19.02
C LYS A 133 55.97 -22.80 17.78
N HIS A 134 56.14 -21.49 17.94
CA HIS A 134 56.05 -20.54 16.83
C HIS A 134 57.33 -20.55 15.97
N LYS A 135 57.18 -20.47 14.64
CA LYS A 135 58.30 -20.49 13.70
C LYS A 135 58.87 -19.08 13.52
N LEU A 136 60.08 -18.90 14.06
CA LEU A 136 60.89 -17.70 13.90
C LEU A 136 61.76 -17.81 12.64
N VAL A 137 61.67 -16.85 11.73
CA VAL A 137 62.51 -16.74 10.51
C VAL A 137 63.49 -15.58 10.63
N ASN A 138 64.66 -15.67 9.99
CA ASN A 138 65.56 -14.51 9.89
C ASN A 138 64.90 -13.42 9.05
N THR A 139 65.11 -12.16 9.42
CA THR A 139 64.58 -11.00 8.68
C THR A 139 65.09 -10.95 7.24
N SER A 140 66.25 -11.55 6.94
CA SER A 140 66.80 -11.72 5.59
C SER A 140 66.21 -12.87 4.77
N GLU A 141 65.61 -13.90 5.40
CA GLU A 141 65.17 -15.13 4.71
C GLU A 141 63.72 -15.07 4.22
N ARG A 142 62.86 -14.28 4.90
CA ARG A 142 61.44 -14.13 4.53
C ARG A 142 61.23 -13.66 3.08
N PHE A 143 62.19 -12.95 2.50
CA PHE A 143 62.09 -12.39 1.16
C PHE A 143 62.34 -13.37 0.00
N GLN A 144 62.93 -14.55 0.24
CA GLN A 144 63.36 -15.45 -0.85
C GLN A 144 62.49 -16.70 -1.04
N GLU A 145 61.73 -17.15 -0.05
CA GLU A 145 61.04 -18.46 -0.13
C GLU A 145 59.55 -18.44 -0.55
N THR A 146 58.87 -17.28 -0.61
CA THR A 146 57.39 -17.25 -0.78
C THR A 146 56.89 -16.86 -2.18
N TYR A 147 57.71 -16.19 -3.01
CA TYR A 147 57.35 -15.88 -4.38
C TYR A 147 58.54 -16.16 -5.31
N GLY A 148 58.36 -17.13 -6.21
CA GLY A 148 59.34 -17.42 -7.25
C GLY A 148 59.68 -16.17 -8.07
N SER A 149 60.97 -15.96 -8.26
CA SER A 149 61.56 -14.86 -9.04
C SER A 149 60.81 -14.54 -10.33
N HIS A 150 60.31 -13.31 -10.52
CA HIS A 150 60.08 -12.66 -11.84
C HIS A 150 59.61 -11.19 -11.78
N HIS A 151 60.11 -10.35 -10.86
CA HIS A 151 59.92 -8.90 -10.94
C HIS A 151 61.21 -8.14 -10.62
N SER A 152 61.54 -7.13 -11.44
CA SER A 152 62.70 -6.25 -11.23
C SER A 152 62.47 -5.38 -10.00
N GLU A 153 63.45 -5.36 -9.10
CA GLU A 153 63.44 -4.59 -7.87
C GLU A 153 63.49 -3.07 -8.17
N CYS A 154 62.59 -2.27 -7.58
CA CYS A 154 62.49 -0.85 -7.89
C CYS A 154 63.43 -0.01 -7.00
N THR A 155 64.66 0.25 -7.48
CA THR A 155 65.62 1.14 -6.81
C THR A 155 65.80 2.44 -7.58
N THR A 156 65.53 3.57 -6.95
CA THR A 156 65.49 4.89 -7.60
C THR A 156 66.82 5.64 -7.62
N LYS A 157 67.15 6.28 -8.75
CA LYS A 157 67.95 7.52 -8.78
C LYS A 157 67.21 8.58 -9.61
N ASN A 158 67.22 9.82 -9.14
CA ASN A 158 66.37 10.90 -9.66
C ASN A 158 66.98 11.59 -10.90
N GLY A 159 66.11 12.00 -11.82
CA GLY A 159 66.28 13.24 -12.59
C GLY A 159 66.57 13.09 -14.09
N ASP A 160 65.52 12.98 -14.90
CA ASP A 160 65.59 13.27 -16.34
C ASP A 160 64.39 14.16 -16.75
N PRO A 161 64.60 15.38 -17.29
CA PRO A 161 63.52 16.28 -17.71
C PRO A 161 62.58 15.70 -18.79
N GLY A 162 63.05 14.75 -19.61
CA GLY A 162 62.22 14.16 -20.69
C GLY A 162 60.97 13.44 -20.18
N LEU A 163 61.05 12.82 -18.99
CA LEU A 163 59.93 12.09 -18.38
C LEU A 163 58.76 13.02 -18.02
N ALA A 164 59.01 14.27 -17.66
CA ALA A 164 57.95 15.19 -17.26
C ALA A 164 57.03 15.60 -18.43
N SER A 165 57.59 15.75 -19.64
CA SER A 165 56.80 16.06 -20.84
C SER A 165 55.98 14.84 -21.27
N ALA A 166 56.60 13.66 -21.35
CA ALA A 166 55.91 12.44 -21.75
C ALA A 166 54.75 12.09 -20.81
N VAL A 167 54.93 12.24 -19.50
CA VAL A 167 53.87 12.04 -18.51
C VAL A 167 52.75 13.07 -18.67
N TYR A 168 53.07 14.35 -18.91
CA TYR A 168 52.07 15.39 -19.17
C TYR A 168 51.24 15.09 -20.43
N ASP A 169 51.89 14.68 -21.52
CA ASP A 169 51.22 14.37 -22.78
C ASP A 169 50.33 13.12 -22.69
N ILE A 170 50.70 12.12 -21.87
CA ILE A 170 49.86 10.94 -21.57
C ILE A 170 48.63 11.36 -20.75
N PHE A 171 48.80 12.14 -19.66
CA PHE A 171 47.67 12.62 -18.87
C PHE A 171 46.73 13.51 -19.68
N ARG A 172 47.28 14.36 -20.56
CA ARG A 172 46.49 15.19 -21.47
C ARG A 172 45.66 14.33 -22.40
N LYS A 173 46.27 13.41 -23.15
CA LYS A 173 45.56 12.49 -24.06
C LYS A 173 44.49 11.65 -23.33
N SER A 174 44.78 11.19 -22.12
CA SER A 174 43.80 10.48 -21.28
C SER A 174 42.61 11.38 -20.89
N THR A 175 42.84 12.67 -20.64
CA THR A 175 41.78 13.62 -20.27
C THR A 175 40.96 13.99 -21.49
N ASP A 176 41.61 14.24 -22.63
CA ASP A 176 40.97 14.55 -23.91
C ASP A 176 40.09 13.36 -24.38
N HIS A 177 40.55 12.11 -24.23
CA HIS A 177 39.76 10.92 -24.56
C HIS A 177 38.58 10.68 -23.62
N GLN A 178 38.75 10.92 -22.31
CA GLN A 178 37.64 10.86 -21.35
C GLN A 178 36.60 11.96 -21.60
N LEU A 179 37.02 13.13 -22.08
CA LEU A 179 36.10 14.20 -22.47
C LEU A 179 35.27 13.77 -23.69
N GLU A 180 35.91 13.23 -24.74
CA GLU A 180 35.23 12.71 -25.93
C GLU A 180 34.24 11.58 -25.58
N GLU A 181 34.61 10.65 -24.69
CA GLU A 181 33.70 9.60 -24.20
C GLU A 181 32.47 10.20 -23.49
N LYS A 182 32.66 11.21 -22.64
CA LYS A 182 31.55 11.88 -21.92
C LYS A 182 30.71 12.80 -22.80
N GLU A 183 31.27 13.40 -23.85
CA GLU A 183 30.50 14.14 -24.85
C GLU A 183 29.60 13.19 -25.67
N ASN A 184 30.08 11.99 -26.00
CA ASN A 184 29.28 10.96 -26.66
C ASN A 184 28.18 10.39 -25.75
N GLU A 185 28.47 10.11 -24.47
CA GLU A 185 27.43 9.73 -23.49
C GLU A 185 26.35 10.81 -23.35
N LEU A 186 26.74 12.08 -23.28
CA LEU A 186 25.81 13.21 -23.18
C LEU A 186 24.92 13.34 -24.42
N MET A 187 25.47 13.13 -25.63
CA MET A 187 24.69 13.13 -26.87
C MET A 187 23.65 11.99 -26.91
N LEU A 188 23.99 10.80 -26.41
CA LEU A 188 23.04 9.68 -26.32
C LEU A 188 21.90 9.99 -25.35
N LEU A 189 22.21 10.53 -24.17
CA LEU A 189 21.20 10.93 -23.19
C LEU A 189 20.27 12.04 -23.72
N GLN A 190 20.80 12.99 -24.50
CA GLN A 190 19.98 14.02 -25.17
C GLN A 190 19.05 13.44 -26.24
N GLN A 191 19.47 12.40 -26.97
CA GLN A 191 18.59 11.69 -27.91
C GLN A 191 17.49 10.90 -27.18
N GLU A 192 17.82 10.26 -26.05
CA GLU A 192 16.84 9.56 -25.22
C GLU A 192 15.82 10.53 -24.60
N GLU A 193 16.26 11.69 -24.09
CA GLU A 193 15.38 12.77 -23.63
C GLU A 193 14.41 13.24 -24.73
N GLN A 194 14.90 13.46 -25.95
CA GLN A 194 14.05 13.83 -27.09
C GLN A 194 13.05 12.74 -27.46
N ALA A 195 13.47 11.47 -27.46
CA ALA A 195 12.59 10.34 -27.74
C ALA A 195 11.47 10.19 -26.70
N ILE A 196 11.79 10.38 -25.41
CA ILE A 196 10.82 10.38 -24.31
C ILE A 196 9.79 11.50 -24.49
N ASN A 197 10.22 12.71 -24.83
CA ASN A 197 9.32 13.85 -25.05
C ASN A 197 8.37 13.60 -26.24
N VAL A 198 8.89 13.15 -27.39
CA VAL A 198 8.05 12.83 -28.56
C VAL A 198 7.03 11.72 -28.26
N PHE A 199 7.44 10.67 -27.53
CA PHE A 199 6.54 9.58 -27.15
C PHE A 199 5.46 10.04 -26.16
N ALA A 200 5.82 10.93 -25.21
CA ALA A 200 4.86 11.51 -24.28
C ALA A 200 3.81 12.38 -25.00
N ASP A 201 4.23 13.24 -25.93
CA ASP A 201 3.33 14.06 -26.75
C ASP A 201 2.39 13.20 -27.62
N GLU A 202 2.89 12.13 -28.24
CA GLU A 202 2.08 11.18 -29.01
C GLU A 202 1.06 10.44 -28.12
N ALA A 203 1.45 10.02 -26.92
CA ALA A 203 0.55 9.37 -25.97
C ALA A 203 -0.57 10.32 -25.49
N VAL A 204 -0.26 11.60 -25.28
CA VAL A 204 -1.25 12.64 -24.97
C VAL A 204 -2.21 12.85 -26.14
N ALA A 205 -1.69 13.07 -27.36
CA ALA A 205 -2.52 13.31 -28.54
C ALA A 205 -3.47 12.15 -28.86
N ASN A 206 -2.99 10.89 -28.70
CA ASN A 206 -3.83 9.70 -28.85
C ASN A 206 -4.93 9.63 -27.77
N SER A 207 -4.62 10.01 -26.53
CA SER A 207 -5.59 10.05 -25.43
C SER A 207 -6.66 11.13 -25.66
N GLU A 208 -6.27 12.32 -26.10
CA GLU A 208 -7.19 13.42 -26.46
C GLU A 208 -8.14 13.02 -27.60
N LYS A 209 -7.63 12.33 -28.61
CA LYS A 209 -8.44 11.79 -29.72
C LYS A 209 -9.51 10.81 -29.22
N ILE A 210 -9.15 9.86 -28.36
CA ILE A 210 -10.10 8.91 -27.75
C ILE A 210 -11.18 9.64 -26.95
N LEU A 211 -10.79 10.66 -26.16
CA LEU A 211 -11.75 11.49 -25.42
C LEU A 211 -12.70 12.27 -26.35
N ALA A 212 -12.18 12.82 -27.46
CA ALA A 212 -12.97 13.52 -28.47
C ALA A 212 -14.01 12.61 -29.16
N GLU A 213 -13.70 11.32 -29.33
CA GLU A 213 -14.64 10.32 -29.88
C GLU A 213 -15.70 9.88 -28.84
N LEU A 214 -15.33 9.73 -27.56
CA LEU A 214 -16.24 9.26 -26.50
C LEU A 214 -17.24 10.32 -26.02
N ILE A 215 -16.82 11.58 -25.88
CA ILE A 215 -17.67 12.67 -25.36
C ILE A 215 -19.00 12.83 -26.14
N PRO A 216 -19.03 12.82 -27.49
CA PRO A 216 -20.27 12.87 -28.27
C PRO A 216 -21.21 11.69 -28.00
N VAL A 217 -20.67 10.46 -27.86
CA VAL A 217 -21.46 9.25 -27.61
C VAL A 217 -22.14 9.31 -26.24
N ILE A 218 -21.40 9.72 -25.21
CA ILE A 218 -21.92 9.90 -23.84
C ILE A 218 -23.00 10.99 -23.83
N ARG A 219 -22.76 12.14 -24.48
CA ARG A 219 -23.74 13.24 -24.61
C ARG A 219 -25.02 12.79 -25.31
N LYS A 220 -24.91 11.97 -26.38
CA LYS A 220 -26.06 11.39 -27.09
C LYS A 220 -26.86 10.47 -26.18
N LYS A 221 -26.21 9.53 -25.47
CA LYS A 221 -26.88 8.61 -24.54
C LYS A 221 -27.56 9.35 -23.38
N TYR A 222 -26.94 10.39 -22.84
CA TYR A 222 -27.57 11.27 -21.85
C TYR A 222 -28.83 11.96 -22.40
N ALA A 223 -28.81 12.44 -23.64
CA ALA A 223 -29.98 13.04 -24.29
C ALA A 223 -31.13 12.03 -24.52
N GLU A 224 -30.82 10.80 -24.91
CA GLU A 224 -31.78 9.69 -25.03
C GLU A 224 -32.46 9.39 -23.67
N VAL A 225 -31.66 9.20 -22.61
CA VAL A 225 -32.16 8.95 -21.24
C VAL A 225 -33.00 10.12 -20.71
N LYS A 226 -32.52 11.36 -20.87
CA LYS A 226 -33.26 12.59 -20.50
C LYS A 226 -34.62 12.65 -21.20
N THR A 227 -34.68 12.28 -22.47
CA THR A 227 -35.93 12.24 -23.24
C THR A 227 -36.89 11.17 -22.72
N HIS A 228 -36.38 9.97 -22.43
CA HIS A 228 -37.19 8.88 -21.86
C HIS A 228 -37.79 9.26 -20.49
N ILE A 229 -36.99 9.82 -19.58
CA ILE A 229 -37.46 10.31 -18.26
C ILE A 229 -38.56 11.35 -18.42
N ARG A 230 -38.39 12.34 -19.31
CA ARG A 230 -39.40 13.39 -19.54
C ARG A 230 -40.66 12.84 -20.21
N SER A 231 -40.56 11.82 -21.05
CA SER A 231 -41.73 11.12 -21.62
C SER A 231 -42.53 10.40 -20.53
N LYS A 232 -41.86 9.60 -19.69
CA LYS A 232 -42.50 8.89 -18.57
C LYS A 232 -43.13 9.87 -17.57
N GLN A 233 -42.46 10.97 -17.24
CA GLN A 233 -43.00 12.05 -16.40
C GLN A 233 -44.32 12.62 -16.97
N ARG A 234 -44.38 12.92 -18.27
CA ARG A 234 -45.61 13.43 -18.92
C ARG A 234 -46.75 12.40 -18.88
N SER A 235 -46.43 11.12 -19.09
CA SER A 235 -47.41 10.03 -19.05
C SER A 235 -48.03 9.86 -17.66
N GLU A 236 -47.21 9.78 -16.62
CA GLU A 236 -47.71 9.65 -15.24
C GLU A 236 -48.50 10.88 -14.78
N LEU A 237 -48.02 12.10 -15.09
CA LEU A 237 -48.78 13.32 -14.81
C LEU A 237 -50.13 13.35 -15.54
N SER A 238 -50.21 12.84 -16.78
CA SER A 238 -51.47 12.70 -17.51
C SER A 238 -52.42 11.70 -16.84
N ARG A 239 -51.90 10.56 -16.36
CA ARG A 239 -52.66 9.55 -15.60
C ARG A 239 -53.22 10.15 -14.30
N VAL A 240 -52.38 10.83 -13.51
CA VAL A 240 -52.81 11.49 -12.25
C VAL A 240 -53.86 12.57 -12.53
N ARG A 241 -53.67 13.42 -13.55
CA ARG A 241 -54.67 14.44 -13.95
C ARG A 241 -55.99 13.86 -14.46
N LYS A 242 -56.01 12.61 -14.97
CA LYS A 242 -57.27 11.90 -15.28
C LYS A 242 -57.97 11.44 -14.01
N LEU A 243 -57.23 10.86 -13.05
CA LEU A 243 -57.78 10.43 -11.76
C LEU A 243 -58.32 11.61 -10.93
N GLN A 244 -57.56 12.71 -10.85
CA GLN A 244 -57.97 13.93 -10.15
C GLN A 244 -59.29 14.51 -10.70
N ARG A 245 -59.50 14.46 -12.02
CA ARG A 245 -60.77 14.88 -12.64
C ARG A 245 -61.93 13.96 -12.28
N LYS A 246 -61.74 12.63 -12.29
CA LYS A 246 -62.76 11.67 -11.85
C LYS A 246 -63.15 11.90 -10.39
N LEU A 247 -62.17 11.99 -9.51
CA LEU A 247 -62.40 12.20 -8.08
C LEU A 247 -63.12 13.54 -7.82
N LYS A 248 -62.75 14.60 -8.54
CA LYS A 248 -63.46 15.89 -8.43
C LYS A 248 -64.93 15.78 -8.86
N GLN A 249 -65.24 15.11 -9.97
CA GLN A 249 -66.63 14.87 -10.39
C GLN A 249 -67.44 14.06 -9.35
N GLU A 250 -66.80 13.11 -8.66
CA GLU A 250 -67.42 12.34 -7.59
C GLU A 250 -67.70 13.21 -6.35
N VAL A 251 -66.75 14.05 -5.95
CA VAL A 251 -66.92 15.05 -4.87
C VAL A 251 -68.04 16.05 -5.21
N ASP A 252 -68.07 16.59 -6.43
CA ASP A 252 -69.11 17.54 -6.86
C ASP A 252 -70.51 16.87 -6.83
N LYS A 253 -70.61 15.60 -7.24
CA LYS A 253 -71.85 14.80 -7.19
C LYS A 253 -72.31 14.49 -5.76
N LEU A 254 -71.39 14.15 -4.86
CA LEU A 254 -71.69 13.95 -3.44
C LEU A 254 -72.11 15.27 -2.78
N THR A 255 -71.50 16.39 -3.15
CA THR A 255 -71.86 17.73 -2.68
C THR A 255 -73.29 18.10 -3.11
N SER A 256 -73.66 17.90 -4.38
CA SER A 256 -75.05 18.12 -4.86
C SER A 256 -76.08 17.33 -4.05
N LYS A 257 -75.84 16.02 -3.85
CA LYS A 257 -76.71 15.17 -3.03
C LYS A 257 -76.80 15.63 -1.58
N THR A 258 -75.72 16.15 -1.03
CA THR A 258 -75.71 16.68 0.35
C THR A 258 -76.59 17.93 0.45
N SER A 259 -76.51 18.84 -0.52
CA SER A 259 -77.38 20.02 -0.60
C SER A 259 -78.86 19.66 -0.80
N GLU A 260 -79.17 18.65 -1.61
CA GLU A 260 -80.53 18.13 -1.79
C GLU A 260 -81.10 17.56 -0.47
N LEU A 261 -80.30 16.79 0.28
CA LEU A 261 -80.70 16.26 1.59
C LEU A 261 -80.91 17.36 2.62
N GLN A 262 -80.06 18.40 2.64
CA GLN A 262 -80.23 19.57 3.51
C GLN A 262 -81.54 20.32 3.20
N LEU A 263 -81.89 20.49 1.92
CA LEU A 263 -83.16 21.11 1.52
C LEU A 263 -84.37 20.28 1.97
N LEU A 264 -84.31 18.95 1.84
CA LEU A 264 -85.36 18.05 2.32
C LEU A 264 -85.47 18.07 3.86
N GLN A 265 -84.36 18.12 4.58
CA GLN A 265 -84.35 18.27 6.02
C GLN A 265 -85.00 19.59 6.45
N HIS A 266 -84.61 20.72 5.84
CA HIS A 266 -85.20 22.01 6.16
C HIS A 266 -86.70 22.07 5.84
N LYS A 267 -87.13 21.44 4.73
CA LYS A 267 -88.57 21.30 4.41
C LYS A 267 -89.31 20.44 5.44
N ARG A 268 -88.68 19.37 5.94
CA ARG A 268 -89.23 18.55 7.04
C ARG A 268 -89.35 19.37 8.33
N GLU A 269 -88.33 20.12 8.70
CA GLU A 269 -88.35 21.02 9.87
C GLU A 269 -89.47 22.06 9.77
N LEU A 270 -89.66 22.68 8.59
CA LEU A 270 -90.75 23.62 8.36
C LEU A 270 -92.13 22.94 8.52
N THR A 271 -92.30 21.74 7.94
CA THR A 271 -93.53 20.94 8.05
C THR A 271 -93.80 20.51 9.50
N GLN A 272 -92.75 20.13 10.24
CA GLN A 272 -92.81 19.81 11.66
C GLN A 272 -93.24 21.03 12.49
N LYS A 273 -92.78 22.24 12.11
CA LYS A 273 -93.21 23.51 12.73
C LYS A 273 -94.70 23.78 12.50
N THR A 274 -95.18 23.65 11.26
CA THR A 274 -96.61 23.81 10.93
C THR A 274 -97.51 22.77 11.61
N LEU A 275 -97.01 21.56 11.85
CA LEU A 275 -97.71 20.53 12.65
C LEU A 275 -97.71 20.85 14.15
N ASN A 276 -96.64 21.44 14.68
CA ASN A 276 -96.54 21.84 16.09
C ASN A 276 -97.42 23.07 16.42
N ASP A 277 -97.72 23.94 15.46
CA ASP A 277 -98.71 25.02 15.60
C ASP A 277 -100.17 24.49 15.72
N SER A 278 -100.37 23.17 15.57
CA SER A 278 -101.67 22.49 15.67
C SER A 278 -101.84 21.62 16.93
N ALA A 279 -100.78 21.43 17.74
CA ALA A 279 -100.85 20.65 18.98
C ALA A 279 -99.76 21.07 19.98
N ALA A 280 -100.15 21.82 21.01
CA ALA A 280 -99.25 22.25 22.07
C ALA A 280 -99.12 21.19 23.18
N LEU A 281 -97.89 20.68 23.38
CA LEU A 281 -97.40 19.92 24.56
C LEU A 281 -98.04 18.51 24.72
N SER A 282 -97.36 17.42 25.10
CA SER A 282 -95.95 17.13 25.40
C SER A 282 -95.75 15.59 25.25
N MET A 283 -94.56 14.96 25.28
CA MET A 283 -93.21 15.43 25.65
C MET A 283 -92.12 14.66 24.85
N THR A 284 -90.90 14.65 25.40
CA THR A 284 -89.62 14.11 24.94
C THR A 284 -89.52 12.58 24.84
N ASN A 285 -88.89 12.09 23.77
CA ASN A 285 -88.29 10.74 23.70
C ASN A 285 -86.77 10.84 23.92
N GLU A 286 -86.17 9.75 24.41
CA GLU A 286 -84.73 9.59 24.62
C GLU A 286 -83.97 9.44 23.28
N TYR A 287 -82.64 9.25 23.36
CA TYR A 287 -81.69 8.97 22.27
C TYR A 287 -81.27 10.16 21.39
N PHE A 288 -80.08 10.72 21.69
CA PHE A 288 -78.90 10.61 20.80
C PHE A 288 -77.58 11.11 21.44
N GLU A 289 -77.23 10.57 22.62
CA GLU A 289 -75.90 10.81 23.22
C GLU A 289 -74.77 10.25 22.31
N ASP A 290 -75.00 9.10 21.67
CA ASP A 290 -74.02 8.37 20.86
C ASP A 290 -73.51 9.11 19.62
N VAL A 291 -74.36 9.95 18.99
CA VAL A 291 -73.96 10.71 17.79
C VAL A 291 -73.03 11.87 18.15
N SER A 292 -73.16 12.45 19.35
CA SER A 292 -72.24 13.46 19.87
C SER A 292 -70.82 12.88 20.06
N VAL A 293 -70.74 11.64 20.56
CA VAL A 293 -69.47 10.91 20.75
C VAL A 293 -68.83 10.59 19.39
N ALA A 294 -69.58 10.03 18.45
CA ALA A 294 -69.07 9.67 17.12
C ALA A 294 -68.55 10.89 16.32
N VAL A 295 -69.26 12.03 16.37
CA VAL A 295 -68.81 13.27 15.73
C VAL A 295 -67.54 13.83 16.40
N SER A 296 -67.36 13.61 17.70
CA SER A 296 -66.17 14.01 18.44
C SER A 296 -64.94 13.18 18.09
N GLU A 297 -65.08 11.87 17.90
CA GLU A 297 -63.99 11.02 17.39
C GLU A 297 -63.49 11.44 16.00
N VAL A 298 -64.41 11.75 15.08
CA VAL A 298 -64.05 12.18 13.71
C VAL A 298 -63.30 13.51 13.75
N ARG A 299 -63.75 14.46 14.58
CA ARG A 299 -63.08 15.75 14.81
C ARG A 299 -61.64 15.58 15.30
N ASN A 300 -61.40 14.69 16.27
CA ASN A 300 -60.06 14.45 16.80
C ASN A 300 -59.14 13.80 15.74
N LYS A 301 -59.64 12.78 15.02
CA LYS A 301 -58.90 12.12 13.92
C LYS A 301 -58.51 13.09 12.79
N VAL A 302 -59.32 14.13 12.53
CA VAL A 302 -58.99 15.20 11.57
C VAL A 302 -57.94 16.18 12.12
N GLN A 303 -57.92 16.45 13.43
CA GLN A 303 -56.89 17.29 14.05
C GLN A 303 -55.51 16.61 14.11
N ASP A 304 -55.45 15.30 14.29
CA ASP A 304 -54.19 14.55 14.29
C ASP A 304 -53.57 14.50 12.88
N LEU A 305 -54.36 14.24 11.84
CA LEU A 305 -53.91 14.28 10.43
C LEU A 305 -53.36 15.66 9.99
N LEU A 306 -53.82 16.74 10.62
CA LEU A 306 -53.31 18.10 10.39
C LEU A 306 -52.03 18.42 11.20
N ARG A 307 -51.78 17.70 12.30
CA ARG A 307 -50.58 17.83 13.13
C ARG A 307 -49.38 17.14 12.47
N ASP A 308 -49.58 15.95 11.91
CA ASP A 308 -48.50 15.14 11.33
C ASP A 308 -47.97 15.69 10.00
N ASN A 309 -48.79 16.40 9.22
CA ASN A 309 -48.42 16.88 7.88
C ASN A 309 -47.74 18.27 7.86
N LEU A 310 -47.49 18.90 9.01
CA LEU A 310 -46.82 20.21 9.08
C LEU A 310 -45.51 20.23 9.88
N ALA A 311 -44.96 19.06 10.23
CA ALA A 311 -43.65 18.91 10.88
C ALA A 311 -42.52 18.50 9.90
N GLN A 312 -42.83 18.25 8.62
CA GLN A 312 -41.86 17.73 7.63
C GLN A 312 -41.35 18.73 6.59
N PHE A 313 -41.71 20.01 6.67
CA PHE A 313 -41.23 21.06 5.78
C PHE A 313 -40.86 22.32 6.57
N ILE A 314 -39.72 22.96 6.22
CA ILE A 314 -39.02 24.08 6.91
C ILE A 314 -38.07 23.56 8.02
N GLN A 315 -36.74 23.68 7.98
CA GLN A 315 -35.73 24.29 7.06
C GLN A 315 -34.38 23.50 7.17
N PRO A 316 -33.39 23.69 6.27
CA PRO A 316 -32.16 22.91 6.26
C PRO A 316 -31.18 23.34 7.37
N LYS A 317 -30.43 22.36 7.92
CA LYS A 317 -29.27 22.67 8.77
C LYS A 317 -28.09 23.09 7.89
N ALA A 318 -27.59 24.29 8.13
CA ALA A 318 -26.29 24.71 7.63
C ALA A 318 -25.20 23.80 8.18
N TYR A 319 -24.22 23.43 7.33
CA TYR A 319 -23.01 22.76 7.77
C TYR A 319 -22.10 23.77 8.49
N PRO A 320 -21.75 23.57 9.77
CA PRO A 320 -20.68 24.31 10.40
C PRO A 320 -19.34 23.72 9.97
N ASN A 321 -18.45 24.59 9.50
CA ASN A 321 -17.00 24.41 9.46
C ASN A 321 -16.44 23.31 8.54
N GLY A 322 -16.16 23.70 7.30
CA GLY A 322 -14.79 24.17 7.04
C GLY A 322 -13.65 23.18 7.27
N LEU A 323 -13.79 21.93 6.84
CA LEU A 323 -12.65 21.09 6.43
C LEU A 323 -12.91 20.60 5.00
N LEU A 324 -11.90 20.73 4.14
CA LEU A 324 -11.91 20.12 2.81
C LEU A 324 -12.08 18.60 2.96
N PRO A 325 -12.78 17.90 2.05
CA PRO A 325 -12.84 16.45 2.09
C PRO A 325 -11.41 15.90 1.99
N LEU A 326 -10.90 15.34 3.09
CA LEU A 326 -9.63 14.61 3.07
C LEU A 326 -9.79 13.49 2.05
N ALA A 327 -8.83 13.36 1.12
CA ALA A 327 -8.96 12.47 -0.03
C ALA A 327 -9.35 11.04 0.40
N GLU A 328 -10.14 10.36 -0.42
CA GLU A 328 -10.37 8.92 -0.25
C GLU A 328 -9.03 8.19 -0.52
N PRO A 329 -8.58 7.30 0.38
CA PRO A 329 -7.37 6.51 0.19
C PRO A 329 -7.36 5.81 -1.17
N LYS A 330 -6.20 5.75 -1.81
CA LYS A 330 -6.00 5.10 -3.12
C LYS A 330 -5.05 3.91 -3.03
N THR A 331 -4.02 3.99 -2.20
CA THR A 331 -3.06 2.89 -2.01
C THR A 331 -3.42 2.05 -0.80
N ARG A 332 -2.97 0.78 -0.77
CA ARG A 332 -3.21 -0.11 0.37
C ARG A 332 -2.66 0.49 1.66
N ASN A 333 -1.48 1.10 1.62
CA ASN A 333 -0.86 1.72 2.80
C ASN A 333 -1.73 2.85 3.39
N GLU A 334 -2.30 3.72 2.55
CA GLU A 334 -3.25 4.75 3.00
C GLU A 334 -4.52 4.14 3.62
N PHE A 335 -5.02 3.01 3.12
CA PHE A 335 -6.13 2.30 3.78
C PHE A 335 -5.73 1.73 5.15
N LEU A 336 -4.51 1.19 5.28
CA LEU A 336 -3.99 0.61 6.53
C LEU A 336 -3.79 1.67 7.64
N GLU A 337 -3.65 2.96 7.32
CA GLU A 337 -3.66 4.04 8.33
C GLU A 337 -4.97 4.06 9.15
N TYR A 338 -6.09 3.71 8.52
CA TYR A 338 -7.42 3.64 9.12
C TYR A 338 -7.78 2.25 9.67
N ALA A 339 -6.81 1.33 9.76
CA ALA A 339 -7.03 -0.03 10.22
C ALA A 339 -7.68 -0.08 11.62
N CYS A 340 -8.83 -0.74 11.71
CA CYS A 340 -9.60 -0.91 12.93
C CYS A 340 -9.49 -2.35 13.46
N VAL A 341 -9.54 -2.49 14.79
CA VAL A 341 -9.61 -3.80 15.44
C VAL A 341 -11.00 -4.37 15.22
N THR A 342 -11.06 -5.64 14.80
CA THR A 342 -12.30 -6.39 14.60
C THR A 342 -12.26 -7.66 15.43
N THR A 343 -13.25 -7.83 16.31
CA THR A 343 -13.35 -8.94 17.27
C THR A 343 -14.72 -9.58 17.13
N LEU A 344 -14.79 -10.87 16.86
CA LEU A 344 -16.06 -11.59 16.73
C LEU A 344 -16.87 -11.57 18.03
N ASN A 345 -18.19 -11.39 17.88
CA ASN A 345 -19.13 -11.41 18.99
C ASN A 345 -19.86 -12.76 19.06
N GLU A 346 -19.36 -13.63 19.94
CA GLU A 346 -19.92 -14.95 20.25
C GLU A 346 -21.43 -14.91 20.51
N ASN A 347 -21.92 -13.86 21.17
CA ASN A 347 -23.32 -13.65 21.50
C ASN A 347 -24.24 -13.40 20.28
N THR A 348 -23.66 -13.13 19.11
CA THR A 348 -24.39 -12.92 17.84
C THR A 348 -24.33 -14.11 16.89
N ALA A 349 -23.39 -15.04 17.13
CA ALA A 349 -23.09 -16.12 16.21
C ALA A 349 -24.25 -17.10 16.12
N ASP A 350 -24.78 -17.34 14.93
CA ASP A 350 -25.70 -18.47 14.75
C ASP A 350 -25.05 -19.79 15.15
N SER A 351 -25.88 -20.70 15.64
CA SER A 351 -25.61 -22.10 15.98
C SER A 351 -24.80 -22.93 14.98
N TRP A 352 -24.71 -22.53 13.70
CA TRP A 352 -23.87 -23.17 12.69
C TRP A 352 -22.49 -22.51 12.50
N ILE A 353 -22.19 -21.44 13.24
CA ILE A 353 -20.86 -20.82 13.29
C ILE A 353 -20.14 -21.25 14.57
N THR A 354 -18.94 -21.80 14.38
CA THR A 354 -17.94 -21.95 15.43
C THR A 354 -16.94 -20.81 15.34
N ILE A 355 -16.31 -20.47 16.47
CA ILE A 355 -15.34 -19.37 16.56
C ILE A 355 -14.01 -19.96 17.06
N PRO A 356 -13.16 -20.52 16.18
CA PRO A 356 -11.88 -21.10 16.59
C PRO A 356 -10.91 -20.10 17.23
N SER A 357 -11.07 -18.81 16.94
CA SER A 357 -10.37 -17.72 17.63
C SER A 357 -11.15 -16.41 17.48
N ARG A 358 -10.80 -15.38 18.24
CA ARG A 358 -11.49 -14.07 18.25
C ARG A 358 -11.59 -13.37 16.88
N GLN A 359 -10.80 -13.79 15.90
CA GLN A 359 -10.77 -13.27 14.53
C GLN A 359 -11.29 -14.27 13.49
N LYS A 360 -11.55 -15.54 13.86
CA LYS A 360 -11.90 -16.61 12.92
C LYS A 360 -13.29 -17.14 13.19
N ALA A 361 -14.15 -17.09 12.18
CA ALA A 361 -15.44 -17.77 12.14
C ALA A 361 -15.33 -18.97 11.19
N LYS A 362 -15.83 -20.14 11.59
CA LYS A 362 -15.88 -21.34 10.75
C LYS A 362 -17.31 -21.89 10.67
N ARG A 363 -17.77 -22.20 9.46
CA ARG A 363 -19.01 -22.95 9.24
C ARG A 363 -18.86 -24.36 9.79
N TRP A 364 -19.60 -24.66 10.84
CA TRP A 364 -19.69 -25.98 11.46
C TRP A 364 -20.48 -26.93 10.58
N ASP A 365 -20.06 -28.19 10.53
CA ASP A 365 -20.60 -29.28 9.72
C ASP A 365 -21.24 -30.41 10.56
N GLY A 366 -21.13 -30.33 11.89
CA GLY A 366 -21.76 -31.26 12.84
C GLY A 366 -23.13 -30.82 13.36
N ASN A 367 -23.62 -31.49 14.41
CA ASN A 367 -24.93 -31.21 14.99
C ASN A 367 -25.04 -29.80 15.59
N ARG A 368 -26.26 -29.23 15.50
CA ARG A 368 -26.63 -27.90 16.00
C ARG A 368 -26.57 -27.84 17.53
N PHE A 369 -25.83 -26.88 18.08
CA PHE A 369 -25.86 -26.59 19.52
C PHE A 369 -26.96 -25.56 19.83
N ALA A 370 -27.74 -25.82 20.87
CA ALA A 370 -28.76 -24.89 21.37
C ALA A 370 -28.09 -23.82 22.25
N SER A 371 -27.69 -22.71 21.64
CA SER A 371 -27.43 -21.45 22.34
C SER A 371 -28.68 -20.56 22.26
N HIS A 372 -28.93 -19.79 23.31
CA HIS A 372 -30.09 -18.90 23.41
C HIS A 372 -29.66 -17.54 23.96
N HIS A 373 -28.99 -16.75 23.12
CA HIS A 373 -28.73 -15.34 23.38
C HIS A 373 -29.67 -14.48 22.51
N PRO A 374 -30.27 -13.38 23.02
CA PRO A 374 -31.25 -12.59 22.26
C PRO A 374 -30.66 -11.90 21.02
N ASP A 375 -29.36 -11.58 21.02
CA ASP A 375 -28.66 -11.01 19.84
C ASP A 375 -28.22 -12.07 18.80
N MET A 376 -28.46 -13.36 19.07
CA MET A 376 -28.00 -14.49 18.24
C MET A 376 -28.83 -14.61 16.96
N PHE A 377 -28.19 -14.73 15.80
CA PHE A 377 -28.91 -15.10 14.58
C PHE A 377 -29.46 -16.54 14.69
N THR A 378 -30.69 -16.77 14.23
CA THR A 378 -31.37 -18.08 14.40
C THR A 378 -31.54 -18.89 13.12
N ASP A 379 -31.51 -18.24 11.95
CA ASP A 379 -32.01 -18.85 10.71
C ASP A 379 -30.92 -18.99 9.63
N PHE A 380 -29.83 -18.23 9.76
CA PHE A 380 -28.74 -18.20 8.78
C PHE A 380 -27.37 -18.17 9.48
N PRO A 381 -26.34 -18.84 8.93
CA PRO A 381 -24.98 -18.90 9.49
C PRO A 381 -24.29 -17.54 9.36
N GLN A 382 -24.56 -16.65 10.33
CA GLN A 382 -24.11 -15.25 10.36
C GLN A 382 -23.53 -14.89 11.73
N ILE A 383 -22.60 -13.93 11.74
CA ILE A 383 -21.97 -13.40 12.95
C ILE A 383 -21.56 -11.94 12.76
N LEU A 384 -21.63 -11.12 13.82
CA LEU A 384 -21.13 -9.75 13.84
C LEU A 384 -19.84 -9.64 14.67
N CYS A 385 -19.06 -8.60 14.40
CA CYS A 385 -18.05 -8.09 15.31
C CYS A 385 -18.68 -7.35 16.51
N ARG A 386 -17.89 -7.15 17.57
CA ARG A 386 -18.29 -6.43 18.78
C ARG A 386 -18.26 -4.91 18.59
N GLU A 387 -17.35 -4.45 17.73
CA GLU A 387 -17.06 -3.05 17.49
C GLU A 387 -18.18 -2.38 16.67
N SER A 388 -18.62 -1.21 17.13
CA SER A 388 -19.58 -0.34 16.43
C SER A 388 -18.83 0.85 15.86
N LEU A 389 -18.53 0.79 14.56
CA LEU A 389 -17.63 1.70 13.87
C LEU A 389 -18.31 3.03 13.51
N THR A 390 -17.53 4.11 13.66
CA THR A 390 -17.87 5.50 13.34
C THR A 390 -16.61 6.22 12.85
N GLY A 391 -16.75 7.23 11.98
CA GLY A 391 -15.62 7.90 11.34
C GLY A 391 -15.00 7.06 10.20
N ARG A 392 -13.68 7.19 10.00
CA ARG A 392 -12.92 6.41 9.00
C ARG A 392 -12.39 5.11 9.59
N CYS A 393 -12.69 3.98 8.96
CA CYS A 393 -12.27 2.65 9.39
C CYS A 393 -11.94 1.76 8.18
N TYR A 394 -10.93 0.91 8.32
CA TYR A 394 -10.56 -0.11 7.34
C TYR A 394 -10.36 -1.46 8.03
N TRP A 395 -10.77 -2.55 7.38
CA TRP A 395 -10.43 -3.91 7.80
C TRP A 395 -10.38 -4.85 6.58
N GLU A 396 -9.64 -5.94 6.71
CA GLU A 396 -9.56 -7.00 5.68
C GLU A 396 -10.19 -8.28 6.22
N VAL A 397 -10.96 -8.98 5.36
CA VAL A 397 -11.49 -10.31 5.63
C VAL A 397 -10.95 -11.27 4.58
N GLU A 398 -10.43 -12.40 5.02
CA GLU A 398 -9.89 -13.47 4.18
C GLU A 398 -10.72 -14.75 4.34
N PHE A 399 -11.20 -15.30 3.22
CA PHE A 399 -11.93 -16.56 3.18
C PHE A 399 -11.01 -17.71 2.76
N SER A 400 -11.23 -18.90 3.34
CA SER A 400 -10.58 -20.14 2.87
C SER A 400 -11.10 -20.61 1.51
N ALA A 401 -12.33 -20.25 1.17
CA ALA A 401 -12.96 -20.42 -0.13
C ALA A 401 -14.05 -19.34 -0.28
N ASN A 402 -14.17 -18.74 -1.47
CA ASN A 402 -15.09 -17.63 -1.71
C ASN A 402 -16.55 -18.11 -1.85
N GLU A 403 -17.20 -18.40 -0.72
CA GLU A 403 -18.64 -18.70 -0.64
C GLU A 403 -19.24 -18.11 0.65
N GLY A 404 -19.30 -16.78 0.73
CA GLY A 404 -19.77 -16.08 1.93
C GLY A 404 -20.07 -14.61 1.71
N PHE A 405 -20.69 -13.98 2.71
CA PHE A 405 -20.88 -12.52 2.75
C PHE A 405 -19.84 -11.84 3.63
N ILE A 406 -19.43 -10.64 3.22
CA ILE A 406 -18.92 -9.61 4.12
C ILE A 406 -19.97 -8.52 4.19
N ALA A 407 -20.35 -8.12 5.40
CA ALA A 407 -21.43 -7.18 5.63
C ALA A 407 -21.04 -6.05 6.59
N VAL A 408 -21.73 -4.93 6.43
CA VAL A 408 -21.67 -3.76 7.30
C VAL A 408 -23.10 -3.43 7.72
N VAL A 409 -23.38 -3.43 9.02
CA VAL A 409 -24.73 -3.70 9.55
C VAL A 409 -25.07 -2.82 10.74
N TYR A 410 -26.28 -2.25 10.81
CA TYR A 410 -26.76 -1.61 12.04
C TYR A 410 -27.07 -2.65 13.11
N LYS A 411 -26.79 -2.31 14.38
CA LYS A 411 -26.90 -3.24 15.51
C LYS A 411 -28.34 -3.76 15.74
N ASP A 412 -29.34 -3.01 15.28
CA ASP A 412 -30.78 -3.31 15.36
C ASP A 412 -31.34 -4.04 14.12
N ILE A 413 -30.49 -4.74 13.35
CA ILE A 413 -30.90 -5.75 12.37
C ILE A 413 -31.74 -6.86 13.02
N SER A 414 -32.72 -7.41 12.28
CA SER A 414 -33.46 -8.60 12.72
C SER A 414 -32.52 -9.78 12.96
N ARG A 415 -32.81 -10.60 13.97
CA ARG A 415 -32.05 -11.82 14.30
C ARG A 415 -32.65 -13.11 13.72
N SER A 416 -33.87 -13.03 13.23
CA SER A 416 -34.62 -14.13 12.61
C SER A 416 -35.41 -13.64 11.38
N GLY A 417 -35.89 -14.59 10.58
CA GLY A 417 -36.62 -14.37 9.33
C GLY A 417 -35.75 -13.92 8.16
N ASP A 418 -36.37 -13.75 6.99
CA ASP A 418 -35.70 -13.28 5.76
C ASP A 418 -35.00 -11.93 5.94
N GLU A 419 -35.59 -11.03 6.73
CA GLU A 419 -35.00 -9.72 7.09
C GLU A 419 -33.73 -9.82 7.94
N SER A 420 -33.37 -10.99 8.46
CA SER A 420 -32.10 -11.18 9.19
C SER A 420 -30.90 -11.41 8.27
N VAL A 421 -31.12 -11.78 7.01
CA VAL A 421 -30.04 -12.04 6.04
C VAL A 421 -29.35 -10.74 5.66
N PHE A 422 -28.01 -10.72 5.69
CA PHE A 422 -27.23 -9.58 5.24
C PHE A 422 -27.55 -9.20 3.79
N GLY A 423 -27.89 -7.93 3.59
CA GLY A 423 -28.34 -7.37 2.31
C GLY A 423 -29.83 -7.57 2.00
N ASN A 424 -30.59 -8.39 2.73
CA ASN A 424 -32.03 -8.56 2.51
C ASN A 424 -32.90 -7.50 3.22
N ASN A 425 -32.29 -6.51 3.88
CA ASN A 425 -32.96 -5.43 4.61
C ASN A 425 -32.30 -4.08 4.31
N ASP A 426 -32.92 -2.99 4.76
CA ASP A 426 -32.42 -1.62 4.66
C ASP A 426 -31.34 -1.25 5.71
N LYS A 427 -31.02 -2.19 6.62
CA LYS A 427 -30.06 -2.02 7.73
C LYS A 427 -28.68 -2.64 7.49
N SER A 428 -28.47 -3.24 6.32
CA SER A 428 -27.21 -3.92 5.99
C SER A 428 -26.81 -3.72 4.53
N TRP A 429 -25.50 -3.57 4.32
CA TRP A 429 -24.86 -3.52 3.02
C TRP A 429 -23.86 -4.67 2.97
N ALA A 430 -24.01 -5.57 2.00
CA ALA A 430 -23.29 -6.83 1.97
C ALA A 430 -22.69 -7.11 0.59
N LEU A 431 -21.48 -7.66 0.55
CA LEU A 431 -20.85 -8.20 -0.65
C LEU A 431 -20.82 -9.73 -0.53
N GLU A 432 -21.56 -10.41 -1.39
CA GLU A 432 -21.43 -11.85 -1.60
C GLU A 432 -20.18 -12.12 -2.43
N CYS A 433 -19.34 -13.02 -1.94
CA CYS A 433 -18.15 -13.49 -2.63
C CYS A 433 -18.40 -14.91 -3.14
N PHE A 434 -18.28 -15.10 -4.44
CA PHE A 434 -18.36 -16.40 -5.11
C PHE A 434 -16.99 -16.81 -5.66
N HIS A 435 -16.85 -18.09 -6.02
CA HIS A 435 -15.65 -18.64 -6.66
C HIS A 435 -15.29 -17.95 -8.01
N ASN A 436 -16.24 -17.27 -8.66
CA ASN A 436 -16.09 -16.66 -9.99
C ASN A 436 -16.50 -15.18 -10.08
N GLY A 437 -16.78 -14.50 -8.96
CA GLY A 437 -17.20 -13.10 -8.97
C GLY A 437 -17.85 -12.64 -7.66
N TYR A 438 -18.52 -11.50 -7.71
CA TYR A 438 -19.16 -10.89 -6.54
C TYR A 438 -20.57 -10.38 -6.85
N GLU A 439 -21.44 -10.33 -5.84
CA GLU A 439 -22.74 -9.65 -5.91
C GLU A 439 -22.90 -8.73 -4.68
N PHE A 440 -23.12 -7.44 -4.93
CA PHE A 440 -23.49 -6.51 -3.87
C PHE A 440 -24.99 -6.58 -3.60
N ARG A 441 -25.38 -6.61 -2.31
CA ARG A 441 -26.76 -6.74 -1.88
C ARG A 441 -27.13 -5.74 -0.77
N HIS A 442 -28.25 -5.07 -0.96
CA HIS A 442 -28.86 -4.15 0.00
C HIS A 442 -30.37 -4.05 -0.26
N ASN A 443 -31.19 -4.08 0.79
CA ASN A 443 -32.66 -4.05 0.70
C ASN A 443 -33.24 -5.02 -0.35
N LYS A 444 -32.73 -6.26 -0.38
CA LYS A 444 -33.04 -7.34 -1.35
C LYS A 444 -32.65 -7.06 -2.80
N ILE A 445 -32.15 -5.86 -3.12
CA ILE A 445 -31.64 -5.51 -4.44
C ILE A 445 -30.27 -6.15 -4.60
N ARG A 446 -30.12 -6.89 -5.70
CA ARG A 446 -28.91 -7.62 -6.09
C ARG A 446 -28.23 -6.91 -7.25
N THR A 447 -26.94 -6.62 -7.10
CA THR A 447 -26.13 -5.90 -8.10
C THR A 447 -24.88 -6.71 -8.40
N PRO A 448 -24.72 -7.29 -9.60
CA PRO A 448 -23.49 -7.95 -10.00
C PRO A 448 -22.30 -7.00 -9.94
N VAL A 449 -21.18 -7.46 -9.38
CA VAL A 449 -19.95 -6.66 -9.21
C VAL A 449 -18.80 -7.33 -9.96
N SER A 450 -18.27 -6.61 -10.93
CA SER A 450 -17.11 -7.02 -11.72
C SER A 450 -15.80 -6.65 -11.02
N GLY A 451 -14.85 -7.57 -10.99
CA GLY A 451 -13.51 -7.31 -10.47
C GLY A 451 -12.68 -8.60 -10.38
N PRO A 452 -11.38 -8.50 -10.04
CA PRO A 452 -10.54 -9.67 -9.82
C PRO A 452 -11.06 -10.47 -8.62
N VAL A 453 -11.15 -11.79 -8.77
CA VAL A 453 -11.48 -12.71 -7.67
C VAL A 453 -10.26 -12.82 -6.75
N SER A 454 -10.41 -12.49 -5.48
CA SER A 454 -9.39 -12.64 -4.44
C SER A 454 -9.97 -13.41 -3.25
N SER A 455 -9.14 -14.17 -2.54
CA SER A 455 -9.48 -14.74 -1.24
C SER A 455 -9.63 -13.68 -0.14
N ARG A 456 -9.12 -12.47 -0.37
CA ARG A 456 -9.11 -11.37 0.61
C ARG A 456 -9.78 -10.11 0.07
N VAL A 457 -10.72 -9.60 0.86
CA VAL A 457 -11.47 -8.37 0.56
C VAL A 457 -11.26 -7.36 1.68
N GLY A 458 -10.83 -6.17 1.32
CA GLY A 458 -10.77 -5.00 2.18
C GLY A 458 -12.10 -4.26 2.18
N VAL A 459 -12.49 -3.71 3.33
CA VAL A 459 -13.67 -2.86 3.48
C VAL A 459 -13.23 -1.54 4.10
N TYR A 460 -13.50 -0.44 3.39
CA TYR A 460 -13.26 0.92 3.85
C TYR A 460 -14.60 1.62 4.09
N LEU A 461 -14.75 2.20 5.28
CA LEU A 461 -15.90 2.99 5.70
C LEU A 461 -15.42 4.41 6.02
N ASP A 462 -16.01 5.42 5.40
CA ASP A 462 -16.02 6.81 5.91
C ASP A 462 -17.46 7.14 6.29
N HIS A 463 -17.80 6.86 7.55
CA HIS A 463 -19.15 7.04 8.10
C HIS A 463 -19.61 8.50 7.97
N SER A 464 -18.69 9.44 8.22
CA SER A 464 -18.91 10.89 8.15
C SER A 464 -19.19 11.40 6.73
N ALA A 465 -18.48 10.89 5.72
CA ALA A 465 -18.71 11.23 4.31
C ALA A 465 -19.81 10.37 3.65
N GLY A 466 -20.32 9.37 4.36
CA GLY A 466 -21.32 8.43 3.87
C GLY A 466 -20.78 7.41 2.87
N VAL A 467 -19.47 7.14 2.86
CA VAL A 467 -18.83 6.27 1.87
C VAL A 467 -18.60 4.87 2.44
N LEU A 468 -18.93 3.85 1.65
CA LEU A 468 -18.53 2.46 1.91
C LEU A 468 -17.97 1.85 0.63
N SER A 469 -16.73 1.41 0.67
CA SER A 469 -15.96 0.87 -0.45
C SER A 469 -15.47 -0.55 -0.12
N PHE A 470 -15.76 -1.50 -0.99
CA PHE A 470 -15.22 -2.87 -0.98
C PHE A 470 -14.09 -2.98 -2.00
N LEU A 471 -12.98 -3.61 -1.63
CA LEU A 471 -11.76 -3.71 -2.43
C LEU A 471 -11.24 -5.15 -2.46
N SER A 472 -10.80 -5.63 -3.61
CA SER A 472 -10.02 -6.86 -3.73
C SER A 472 -8.59 -6.55 -3.30
N VAL A 473 -8.05 -7.34 -2.37
CA VAL A 473 -6.67 -7.21 -1.87
C VAL A 473 -5.83 -8.36 -2.43
N SER A 474 -4.70 -8.05 -3.07
CA SER A 474 -3.76 -9.03 -3.60
C SER A 474 -2.33 -8.60 -3.27
N GLY A 475 -1.79 -9.08 -2.15
CA GLY A 475 -0.47 -8.69 -1.67
C GLY A 475 -0.41 -7.21 -1.28
N SER A 476 0.36 -6.42 -2.03
CA SER A 476 0.43 -4.96 -1.90
C SER A 476 -0.76 -4.23 -2.51
N ASP A 477 -1.44 -4.87 -3.46
CA ASP A 477 -2.31 -4.17 -4.40
C ASP A 477 -3.77 -4.19 -3.95
N VAL A 478 -4.45 -3.06 -4.13
CA VAL A 478 -5.88 -2.89 -3.86
C VAL A 478 -6.61 -2.50 -5.13
N THR A 479 -7.63 -3.27 -5.50
CA THR A 479 -8.50 -2.97 -6.64
C THR A 479 -9.91 -2.68 -6.13
N PRO A 480 -10.50 -1.51 -6.38
CA PRO A 480 -11.89 -1.23 -6.02
C PRO A 480 -12.85 -2.22 -6.70
N LEU A 481 -13.73 -2.85 -5.91
CA LEU A 481 -14.79 -3.74 -6.40
C LEU A 481 -16.12 -3.01 -6.49
N HIS A 482 -16.55 -2.43 -5.37
CA HIS A 482 -17.82 -1.73 -5.28
C HIS A 482 -17.74 -0.56 -4.32
N ARG A 483 -18.40 0.54 -4.65
CA ARG A 483 -18.47 1.74 -3.80
C ARG A 483 -19.88 2.28 -3.79
N ILE A 484 -20.42 2.46 -2.60
CA ILE A 484 -21.68 3.18 -2.38
C ILE A 484 -21.41 4.52 -1.70
N GLN A 485 -22.38 5.43 -1.85
CA GLN A 485 -22.46 6.63 -1.04
C GLN A 485 -23.89 6.82 -0.55
N THR A 486 -24.07 6.83 0.77
CA THR A 486 -25.38 6.84 1.45
C THR A 486 -25.28 7.54 2.80
N ILE A 487 -26.40 7.85 3.45
CA ILE A 487 -26.39 8.50 4.77
C ILE A 487 -26.50 7.42 5.84
N PHE A 488 -25.44 7.23 6.63
CA PHE A 488 -25.46 6.32 7.77
C PHE A 488 -26.07 7.02 9.00
N THR A 489 -27.13 6.43 9.56
CA THR A 489 -27.92 7.00 10.66
C THR A 489 -27.55 6.44 12.03
N GLN A 490 -26.83 5.32 12.08
CA GLN A 490 -26.33 4.68 13.30
C GLN A 490 -24.87 4.21 13.10
N PRO A 491 -24.13 3.90 14.18
CA PRO A 491 -22.85 3.17 14.10
C PRO A 491 -23.01 1.80 13.42
N LEU A 492 -21.94 1.33 12.77
CA LEU A 492 -21.97 0.14 11.92
C LEU A 492 -21.10 -0.99 12.49
N CYS A 493 -21.67 -2.19 12.58
CA CYS A 493 -20.95 -3.40 12.97
C CYS A 493 -20.50 -4.16 11.71
N PRO A 494 -19.21 -4.53 11.57
CA PRO A 494 -18.78 -5.53 10.60
C PRO A 494 -19.43 -6.89 10.88
N GLY A 495 -19.62 -7.70 9.84
CA GLY A 495 -20.15 -9.05 9.95
C GLY A 495 -19.79 -9.95 8.78
N VAL A 496 -19.93 -11.26 8.97
CA VAL A 496 -19.72 -12.27 7.91
C VAL A 496 -20.78 -13.36 7.97
N ALA A 497 -21.08 -13.94 6.80
CA ALA A 497 -21.94 -15.12 6.67
C ALA A 497 -21.24 -16.21 5.85
N LEU A 498 -21.47 -17.49 6.18
CA LEU A 498 -20.72 -18.63 5.63
C LEU A 498 -21.66 -19.74 5.13
N PHE A 499 -21.70 -19.99 3.82
CA PHE A 499 -22.62 -20.99 3.26
C PHE A 499 -22.01 -22.37 3.08
N GLY A 500 -20.81 -22.45 2.51
CA GLY A 500 -20.12 -23.73 2.31
C GLY A 500 -19.66 -24.35 3.63
N ASN A 501 -19.90 -25.65 3.79
CA ASN A 501 -19.49 -26.40 4.97
C ASN A 501 -17.96 -26.37 5.14
N GLY A 502 -17.51 -26.16 6.37
CA GLY A 502 -16.07 -26.10 6.68
C GLY A 502 -15.37 -24.78 6.31
N ILE A 503 -16.01 -23.86 5.59
CA ILE A 503 -15.42 -22.57 5.21
C ILE A 503 -15.09 -21.74 6.44
N ILE A 504 -13.93 -21.07 6.37
CA ILE A 504 -13.41 -20.17 7.40
C ILE A 504 -13.36 -18.75 6.84
N ALA A 505 -13.90 -17.78 7.57
CA ALA A 505 -13.58 -16.37 7.40
C ALA A 505 -12.64 -15.92 8.53
N THR A 506 -11.58 -15.21 8.16
CA THR A 506 -10.59 -14.64 9.07
C THR A 506 -10.61 -13.12 8.92
N PHE A 507 -10.96 -12.40 9.98
CA PHE A 507 -10.68 -10.98 10.09
C PHE A 507 -9.17 -10.80 10.27
N CYS A 508 -8.50 -10.19 9.29
CA CYS A 508 -7.05 -10.09 9.27
C CYS A 508 -6.57 -9.14 10.38
N ILE A 509 -5.61 -9.60 11.18
CA ILE A 509 -4.91 -8.74 12.13
C ILE A 509 -3.96 -7.85 11.34
N ILE A 510 -4.39 -6.62 11.07
CA ILE A 510 -3.54 -5.59 10.51
C ILE A 510 -2.68 -5.03 11.63
N GLY A 511 -1.40 -5.42 11.65
CA GLY A 511 -0.40 -4.73 12.47
C GLY A 511 -0.24 -3.31 11.94
N LYS A 512 -0.29 -2.31 12.82
CA LYS A 512 0.22 -0.98 12.48
C LYS A 512 1.75 -1.09 12.28
N PRO A 513 2.31 -0.48 11.23
CA PRO A 513 3.76 -0.43 11.04
C PRO A 513 4.47 0.35 12.16
#